data_AF-A0A521A6V9-F1
#
_entry.id   AF-A0A521A6V9-F1
#
_cell.length_a   1.000
_cell.length_b   1.000
_cell.length_c   1.000
_cell.angle_alpha   90.00
_cell.angle_beta   90.00
_cell.angle_gamma   90.00
#
_symmetry.space_group_name_H-M   'P 1'
#
loop_
_entity.id
_entity.type
_entity.pdbx_description
1 polymer ?
#
loop_
_entity_poly.entity_id
_entity_poly.type
_entity_poly.pdbx_seq_one_letter_code
_entity_poly.pdbx_strand_id
1 'polypeptide(L)'
;MALYNDQQIKIYNSLTGTKDNFKPINEGYIGMYVCGPTVYSNVHLGNVRTFMSFDMIYRYFKHLGYKVRYVRNITDAGHLENDADEGEDRIAKKARLEQIEPMEVVQRYTVDFHNILNTFNFLPPSIEPTATGHIIEQIEIIKKILEKGLAYEVNGSVYFDVLKYNKTNNYGKLSGRNIEDMIHNTRALDGQSDKKNPQDFALWKKAEPQHIMRWPSPWSDGFPGWHLECTAMSTKYLGENFDIHGGGMDLKFPHHECEIAQAEACNGHTPVNFWMHANMLIMNGKKMAKSTGNYILPNEIFTGENEHITKAFSPSVARFFMLQAHYRSILDFTNAGMLASEKGFNKLMEALNSLDKIDSFSETKGFNIIEWKSTCYAALNDDFNTPTLIAELFSAVKFINQIKDGKASISEADHKVLKASIHAFVFDVLGLENDSVQGESSDKLEDAVEVLINLRNEARINKDFALSDRIRDELAEKGIQLKDGKDGTSFSTN
;
A
#
# COMPACT_ATOMS: atom_id res chain seq x y z
N MET A 1 17.14 -4.96 -23.57
CA MET A 1 17.15 -6.23 -22.81
C MET A 1 16.39 -5.99 -21.53
N ALA A 2 15.57 -6.95 -21.06
CA ALA A 2 14.82 -6.75 -19.82
C ALA A 2 15.77 -6.77 -18.62
N LEU A 3 15.62 -5.83 -17.68
CA LEU A 3 16.52 -5.69 -16.54
C LEU A 3 16.47 -6.90 -15.60
N TYR A 4 15.35 -7.64 -15.58
CA TYR A 4 15.22 -8.83 -14.75
C TYR A 4 16.25 -9.94 -15.05
N ASN A 5 16.91 -9.91 -16.23
CA ASN A 5 17.99 -10.84 -16.55
C ASN A 5 19.24 -10.61 -15.69
N ASP A 6 19.46 -9.36 -15.27
CA ASP A 6 20.66 -8.92 -14.57
C ASP A 6 20.38 -8.60 -13.08
N GLN A 7 19.12 -8.61 -12.67
CA GLN A 7 18.68 -8.29 -11.31
C GLN A 7 18.13 -9.54 -10.60
N GLN A 8 18.80 -9.95 -9.52
CA GLN A 8 18.36 -11.06 -8.68
C GLN A 8 17.60 -10.56 -7.47
N ILE A 9 16.29 -10.79 -7.45
CA ILE A 9 15.41 -10.36 -6.36
C ILE A 9 15.34 -11.46 -5.30
N LYS A 10 15.45 -11.07 -4.04
CA LYS A 10 15.09 -11.90 -2.89
C LYS A 10 13.82 -11.36 -2.27
N ILE A 11 12.89 -12.25 -1.94
CA ILE A 11 11.62 -11.89 -1.31
C ILE A 11 11.50 -12.65 -0.01
N TYR A 12 11.11 -11.96 1.06
CA TYR A 12 10.75 -12.66 2.28
C TYR A 12 9.46 -13.44 2.09
N ASN A 13 9.54 -14.76 2.16
CA ASN A 13 8.39 -15.63 2.00
C ASN A 13 7.84 -15.99 3.38
N SER A 14 6.60 -15.60 3.64
CA SER A 14 5.96 -15.82 4.94
C SER A 14 5.71 -17.29 5.24
N LEU A 15 5.74 -18.15 4.22
CA LEU A 15 5.62 -19.60 4.35
C LEU A 15 6.91 -20.26 4.85
N THR A 16 8.08 -19.79 4.40
CA THR A 16 9.40 -20.32 4.80
C THR A 16 10.00 -19.56 5.98
N GLY A 17 9.58 -18.32 6.19
CA GLY A 17 10.14 -17.43 7.20
C GLY A 17 11.52 -16.88 6.82
N THR A 18 11.97 -17.03 5.57
CA THR A 18 13.28 -16.61 5.07
C THR A 18 13.17 -15.74 3.82
N LYS A 19 14.25 -15.04 3.47
CA LYS A 19 14.38 -14.35 2.17
C LYS A 19 14.84 -15.37 1.13
N ASP A 20 13.96 -15.71 0.20
CA ASP A 20 14.21 -16.71 -0.85
C ASP A 20 14.41 -16.00 -2.20
N ASN A 21 15.22 -16.59 -3.09
CA ASN A 21 15.40 -16.04 -4.43
C ASN A 21 14.07 -16.13 -5.19
N PHE A 22 13.59 -15.00 -5.69
CA PHE A 22 12.39 -14.97 -6.52
C PHE A 22 12.66 -15.59 -7.88
N LYS A 23 11.82 -16.56 -8.25
CA LYS A 23 11.79 -17.15 -9.58
C LYS A 23 10.34 -17.24 -10.03
N PRO A 24 9.97 -16.59 -11.14
CA PRO A 24 8.62 -16.71 -11.66
C PRO A 24 8.36 -18.14 -12.18
N ILE A 25 7.10 -18.57 -12.14
CA ILE A 25 6.62 -19.83 -12.73
C ILE A 25 6.88 -19.82 -14.24
N ASN A 26 6.58 -18.69 -14.88
CA ASN A 26 6.81 -18.48 -16.31
C ASN A 26 7.82 -17.34 -16.50
N GLU A 27 8.94 -17.61 -17.17
CA GLU A 27 10.01 -16.62 -17.37
C GLU A 27 9.48 -15.32 -18.00
N GLY A 28 9.76 -14.18 -17.36
CA GLY A 28 9.30 -12.86 -17.82
C GLY A 28 7.86 -12.49 -17.46
N TYR A 29 7.07 -13.38 -16.84
CA TYR A 29 5.69 -13.13 -16.43
C TYR A 29 5.52 -13.31 -14.92
N ILE A 30 4.66 -12.50 -14.31
CA ILE A 30 4.34 -12.59 -12.87
C ILE A 30 2.82 -12.54 -12.69
N GLY A 31 2.25 -13.53 -12.03
CA GLY A 31 0.90 -13.51 -11.47
C GLY A 31 0.94 -13.08 -10.00
N MET A 32 0.36 -11.92 -9.70
CA MET A 32 0.34 -11.35 -8.36
C MET A 32 -1.11 -11.10 -7.92
N TYR A 33 -1.52 -11.68 -6.79
CA TYR A 33 -2.80 -11.39 -6.15
C TYR A 33 -2.58 -10.63 -4.85
N VAL A 34 -3.38 -9.61 -4.55
CA VAL A 34 -3.39 -8.94 -3.24
C VAL A 34 -4.81 -8.83 -2.74
N CYS A 35 -5.11 -9.27 -1.52
CA CYS A 35 -6.44 -9.08 -0.93
C CYS A 35 -6.80 -7.60 -0.84
N GLY A 36 -7.95 -7.23 -1.38
CA GLY A 36 -8.42 -5.84 -1.42
C GLY A 36 -9.32 -5.44 -0.24
N PRO A 37 -10.02 -4.30 -0.35
CA PRO A 37 -10.81 -3.76 0.74
C PRO A 37 -12.18 -4.42 0.84
N THR A 38 -12.75 -4.37 2.05
CA THR A 38 -14.20 -4.54 2.26
C THR A 38 -14.88 -3.18 2.23
N VAL A 39 -15.78 -2.98 1.27
CA VAL A 39 -16.33 -1.65 0.93
C VAL A 39 -17.62 -1.32 1.70
N TYR A 40 -17.54 -1.35 3.03
CA TYR A 40 -18.64 -0.94 3.94
C TYR A 40 -18.33 0.35 4.73
N SER A 41 -17.10 0.85 4.64
CA SER A 41 -16.66 2.10 5.25
C SER A 41 -15.45 2.66 4.51
N ASN A 42 -15.08 3.91 4.80
CA ASN A 42 -13.88 4.53 4.23
C ASN A 42 -12.63 3.70 4.53
N VAL A 43 -11.75 3.60 3.54
CA VAL A 43 -10.46 2.93 3.67
C VAL A 43 -9.62 3.66 4.71
N HIS A 44 -9.06 2.93 5.67
CA HIS A 44 -8.21 3.55 6.70
C HIS A 44 -6.76 3.61 6.23
N LEU A 45 -5.98 4.52 6.83
CA LEU A 45 -4.59 4.76 6.43
C LEU A 45 -3.69 3.51 6.49
N GLY A 46 -3.96 2.60 7.45
CA GLY A 46 -3.29 1.31 7.53
C GLY A 46 -3.50 0.41 6.29
N ASN A 47 -4.70 0.39 5.69
CA ASN A 47 -4.92 -0.36 4.45
C ASN A 47 -4.21 0.32 3.28
N VAL A 48 -4.27 1.66 3.23
CA VAL A 48 -3.55 2.44 2.22
C VAL A 48 -2.06 2.09 2.25
N ARG A 49 -1.43 1.98 3.42
CA ARG A 49 -0.03 1.55 3.55
C ARG A 49 0.23 0.17 2.94
N THR A 50 -0.64 -0.80 3.21
CA THR A 50 -0.55 -2.15 2.61
C THR A 50 -0.60 -2.04 1.09
N PHE A 51 -1.62 -1.37 0.55
CA PHE A 51 -1.76 -1.23 -0.90
C PHE A 51 -0.59 -0.44 -1.51
N MET A 52 -0.03 0.56 -0.81
CA MET A 52 1.10 1.36 -1.26
C MET A 52 2.38 0.52 -1.39
N SER A 53 2.56 -0.39 -0.43
CA SER A 53 3.68 -1.33 -0.47
C SER A 53 3.59 -2.23 -1.72
N PHE A 54 2.40 -2.77 -2.00
CA PHE A 54 2.18 -3.61 -3.17
C PHE A 54 2.16 -2.82 -4.50
N ASP A 55 1.77 -1.55 -4.48
CA ASP A 55 1.92 -0.65 -5.63
C ASP A 55 3.40 -0.42 -5.97
N MET A 56 4.26 -0.15 -4.97
CA MET A 56 5.70 -0.02 -5.18
C MET A 56 6.34 -1.33 -5.69
N ILE A 57 5.93 -2.48 -5.12
CA ILE A 57 6.37 -3.81 -5.59
C ILE A 57 5.96 -4.04 -7.05
N TYR A 58 4.69 -3.75 -7.40
CA TYR A 58 4.17 -3.86 -8.77
C TYR A 58 4.94 -2.96 -9.74
N ARG A 59 5.16 -1.69 -9.36
CA ARG A 59 5.96 -0.72 -10.12
C ARG A 59 7.38 -1.21 -10.34
N TYR A 60 8.03 -1.77 -9.31
CA TYR A 60 9.39 -2.27 -9.43
C TYR A 60 9.49 -3.47 -10.38
N PHE A 61 8.57 -4.43 -10.30
CA PHE A 61 8.55 -5.54 -11.25
C PHE A 61 8.35 -5.07 -12.70
N LYS A 62 7.46 -4.09 -12.92
CA LYS A 62 7.29 -3.48 -14.25
C LYS A 62 8.55 -2.76 -14.72
N HIS A 63 9.20 -2.00 -13.83
CA HIS A 63 10.47 -1.33 -14.09
C HIS A 63 11.55 -2.33 -14.53
N LEU A 64 11.60 -3.51 -13.90
CA LEU A 64 12.53 -4.57 -14.29
C LEU A 64 12.20 -5.22 -15.64
N GLY A 65 11.05 -4.92 -16.24
CA GLY A 65 10.61 -5.43 -17.53
C GLY A 65 9.78 -6.71 -17.46
N TYR A 66 9.31 -7.13 -16.29
CA TYR A 66 8.34 -8.23 -16.19
C TYR A 66 6.98 -7.82 -16.72
N LYS A 67 6.28 -8.76 -17.36
CA LYS A 67 4.85 -8.62 -17.65
C LYS A 67 4.05 -9.12 -16.46
N VAL A 68 3.61 -8.18 -15.62
CA VAL A 68 2.90 -8.50 -14.38
C VAL A 68 1.39 -8.42 -14.61
N ARG A 69 0.66 -9.49 -14.24
CA ARG A 69 -0.78 -9.47 -14.05
C ARG A 69 -1.05 -9.30 -12.55
N TYR A 70 -1.41 -8.08 -12.17
CA TYR A 70 -1.77 -7.74 -10.79
C TYR A 70 -3.29 -7.83 -10.62
N VAL A 71 -3.75 -8.72 -9.75
CA VAL A 71 -5.17 -8.88 -9.38
C VAL A 71 -5.36 -8.41 -7.95
N ARG A 72 -6.37 -7.59 -7.69
CA ARG A 72 -6.78 -7.18 -6.34
C ARG A 72 -8.29 -7.23 -6.26
N ASN A 73 -8.90 -7.96 -5.34
CA ASN A 73 -10.36 -8.05 -5.30
C ASN A 73 -11.01 -6.83 -4.63
N ILE A 74 -12.33 -6.77 -4.70
CA ILE A 74 -13.17 -5.94 -3.82
C ILE A 74 -14.15 -6.89 -3.12
N THR A 75 -14.17 -6.86 -1.79
CA THR A 75 -15.13 -7.60 -0.98
C THR A 75 -16.41 -6.78 -0.84
N ASP A 76 -17.40 -7.09 -1.66
CA ASP A 76 -18.71 -6.43 -1.72
C ASP A 76 -19.87 -7.30 -1.23
N ALA A 77 -19.57 -8.44 -0.59
CA ALA A 77 -20.56 -9.31 0.06
C ALA A 77 -19.94 -10.12 1.23
N GLY A 78 -20.77 -10.54 2.18
CA GLY A 78 -20.50 -11.69 3.07
C GLY A 78 -19.52 -11.49 4.23
N HIS A 79 -18.90 -10.30 4.36
CA HIS A 79 -17.94 -10.05 5.44
C HIS A 79 -18.66 -9.70 6.76
N LEU A 80 -18.81 -10.70 7.62
CA LEU A 80 -19.40 -10.57 8.96
C LEU A 80 -18.48 -9.81 9.92
N GLU A 81 -19.05 -9.34 11.03
CA GLU A 81 -18.29 -8.59 12.04
C GLU A 81 -17.19 -9.40 12.74
N ASN A 82 -17.41 -10.70 12.97
CA ASN A 82 -16.45 -11.62 13.59
C ASN A 82 -16.30 -12.92 12.80
N ASP A 83 -15.09 -13.51 12.83
CA ASP A 83 -14.80 -14.85 12.30
C ASP A 83 -15.48 -15.99 13.10
N ALA A 84 -16.02 -15.65 14.28
CA ALA A 84 -16.75 -16.58 15.16
C ALA A 84 -18.18 -16.88 14.68
N ASP A 85 -18.53 -16.53 13.43
CA ASP A 85 -19.87 -16.68 12.84
C ASP A 85 -21.00 -15.90 13.52
N GLU A 86 -20.66 -15.06 14.49
CA GLU A 86 -21.56 -14.15 15.19
C GLU A 86 -21.37 -12.72 14.68
N GLY A 87 -22.49 -12.03 14.45
CA GLY A 87 -22.51 -10.63 14.06
C GLY A 87 -23.24 -10.40 12.74
N GLU A 88 -23.60 -9.15 12.51
CA GLU A 88 -24.26 -8.76 11.27
C GLU A 88 -23.24 -8.61 10.14
N ASP A 89 -23.71 -8.79 8.90
CA ASP A 89 -22.95 -8.39 7.72
C ASP A 89 -22.68 -6.88 7.78
N ARG A 90 -21.42 -6.49 7.64
CA ARG A 90 -21.00 -5.09 7.86
C ARG A 90 -21.66 -4.14 6.85
N ILE A 91 -21.89 -4.60 5.62
CA ILE A 91 -22.55 -3.82 4.57
C ILE A 91 -24.05 -3.69 4.90
N ALA A 92 -24.72 -4.78 5.26
CA ALA A 92 -26.14 -4.80 5.63
C ALA A 92 -26.41 -3.95 6.88
N LYS A 93 -25.52 -4.00 7.88
CA LYS A 93 -25.59 -3.16 9.08
C LYS A 93 -25.51 -1.67 8.72
N LYS A 94 -24.55 -1.30 7.87
CA LYS A 94 -24.37 0.09 7.39
C LYS A 94 -25.59 0.57 6.59
N ALA A 95 -26.05 -0.24 5.66
CA ALA A 95 -27.25 0.01 4.86
C ALA A 95 -28.49 0.26 5.73
N ARG A 96 -28.71 -0.57 6.76
CA ARG A 96 -29.83 -0.39 7.69
C ARG A 96 -29.72 0.88 8.53
N LEU A 97 -28.52 1.19 9.05
CA LEU A 97 -28.28 2.39 9.84
C LEU A 97 -28.50 3.68 9.02
N GLU A 98 -28.17 3.66 7.74
CA GLU A 98 -28.33 4.79 6.82
C GLU A 98 -29.64 4.78 6.04
N GLN A 99 -30.46 3.73 6.18
CA GLN A 99 -31.71 3.54 5.43
C GLN A 99 -31.52 3.56 3.90
N ILE A 100 -30.45 2.92 3.41
CA ILE A 100 -30.11 2.79 1.99
C ILE A 100 -29.90 1.32 1.61
N GLU A 101 -29.77 1.03 0.32
CA GLU A 101 -29.50 -0.33 -0.16
C GLU A 101 -28.03 -0.76 0.08
N PRO A 102 -27.75 -2.05 0.39
CA PRO A 102 -26.39 -2.56 0.53
C PRO A 102 -25.48 -2.24 -0.66
N MET A 103 -26.01 -2.31 -1.88
CA MET A 103 -25.24 -1.97 -3.08
C MET A 103 -24.96 -0.47 -3.22
N GLU A 104 -25.77 0.40 -2.62
CA GLU A 104 -25.46 1.83 -2.54
C GLU A 104 -24.29 2.09 -1.60
N VAL A 105 -24.22 1.38 -0.46
CA VAL A 105 -23.06 1.40 0.46
C VAL A 105 -21.80 0.96 -0.27
N VAL A 106 -21.86 -0.20 -0.93
CA VAL A 106 -20.74 -0.78 -1.70
C VAL A 106 -20.25 0.18 -2.77
N GLN A 107 -21.16 0.74 -3.58
CA GLN A 107 -20.80 1.67 -4.65
C GLN A 107 -20.11 2.92 -4.08
N ARG A 108 -20.68 3.52 -3.02
CA ARG A 108 -20.13 4.72 -2.40
C ARG A 108 -18.71 4.52 -1.89
N TYR A 109 -18.48 3.44 -1.15
CA TYR A 109 -17.15 3.17 -0.58
C TYR A 109 -16.15 2.60 -1.58
N THR A 110 -16.60 1.97 -2.67
CA THR A 110 -15.73 1.61 -3.79
C THR A 110 -15.21 2.85 -4.50
N VAL A 111 -16.10 3.81 -4.80
CA VAL A 111 -15.70 5.09 -5.42
C VAL A 111 -14.75 5.87 -4.52
N ASP A 112 -15.06 5.97 -3.22
CA ASP A 112 -14.17 6.59 -2.24
C ASP A 112 -12.79 5.92 -2.19
N PHE A 113 -12.75 4.59 -2.14
CA PHE A 113 -11.51 3.82 -2.17
C PHE A 113 -10.67 4.14 -3.41
N HIS A 114 -11.26 4.13 -4.60
CA HIS A 114 -10.57 4.45 -5.84
C HIS A 114 -10.07 5.90 -5.87
N ASN A 115 -10.88 6.85 -5.42
CA ASN A 115 -10.48 8.26 -5.32
C ASN A 115 -9.27 8.42 -4.40
N ILE A 116 -9.29 7.81 -3.21
CA ILE A 116 -8.15 7.84 -2.29
C ILE A 116 -6.89 7.26 -2.93
N LEU A 117 -6.99 6.08 -3.56
CA LEU A 117 -5.82 5.46 -4.19
C LEU A 117 -5.27 6.27 -5.37
N ASN A 118 -6.14 6.85 -6.20
CA ASN A 118 -5.74 7.74 -7.28
C ASN A 118 -5.02 8.98 -6.75
N THR A 119 -5.52 9.58 -5.67
CA THR A 119 -4.89 10.74 -5.01
C THR A 119 -3.48 10.44 -4.52
N PHE A 120 -3.18 9.21 -4.10
CA PHE A 120 -1.81 8.80 -3.74
C PHE A 120 -0.99 8.25 -4.92
N ASN A 121 -1.42 8.47 -6.16
CA ASN A 121 -0.76 8.00 -7.37
C ASN A 121 -0.54 6.47 -7.40
N PHE A 122 -1.60 5.69 -7.16
CA PHE A 122 -1.53 4.23 -7.28
C PHE A 122 -1.79 3.84 -8.74
N LEU A 123 -1.06 2.82 -9.22
CA LEU A 123 -1.44 2.20 -10.48
C LEU A 123 -2.67 1.32 -10.27
N PRO A 124 -3.63 1.29 -11.22
CA PRO A 124 -4.73 0.36 -11.15
C PRO A 124 -4.20 -1.08 -11.27
N PRO A 125 -4.82 -2.05 -10.57
CA PRO A 125 -4.55 -3.46 -10.82
C PRO A 125 -4.92 -3.81 -12.27
N SER A 126 -4.33 -4.86 -12.81
CA SER A 126 -4.69 -5.39 -14.13
C SER A 126 -6.13 -5.90 -14.17
N ILE A 127 -6.62 -6.45 -13.05
CA ILE A 127 -7.98 -6.97 -12.88
C ILE A 127 -8.44 -6.67 -11.44
N GLU A 128 -9.64 -6.12 -11.27
CA GLU A 128 -10.23 -5.83 -9.97
C GLU A 128 -11.57 -6.55 -9.79
N PRO A 129 -11.56 -7.87 -9.52
CA PRO A 129 -12.80 -8.65 -9.45
C PRO A 129 -13.56 -8.40 -8.15
N THR A 130 -14.89 -8.48 -8.20
CA THR A 130 -15.76 -8.36 -7.01
C THR A 130 -16.25 -9.73 -6.55
N ALA A 131 -16.50 -9.90 -5.25
CA ALA A 131 -17.03 -11.15 -4.69
C ALA A 131 -18.41 -11.50 -5.27
N THR A 132 -19.30 -10.50 -5.40
CA THR A 132 -20.63 -10.67 -6.02
C THR A 132 -20.55 -11.08 -7.49
N GLY A 133 -19.50 -10.66 -8.21
CA GLY A 133 -19.26 -11.04 -9.61
C GLY A 133 -18.81 -12.49 -9.79
N HIS A 134 -18.55 -13.22 -8.70
CA HIS A 134 -17.94 -14.56 -8.71
C HIS A 134 -18.65 -15.58 -7.82
N ILE A 135 -19.95 -15.38 -7.54
CA ILE A 135 -20.72 -16.30 -6.69
C ILE A 135 -20.77 -17.72 -7.29
N ILE A 136 -20.85 -17.83 -8.62
CA ILE A 136 -20.92 -19.13 -9.30
C ILE A 136 -19.63 -19.91 -9.09
N GLU A 137 -18.47 -19.28 -9.28
CA GLU A 137 -17.17 -19.93 -9.09
C GLU A 137 -16.95 -20.35 -7.64
N GLN A 138 -17.40 -19.54 -6.68
CA GLN A 138 -17.37 -19.90 -5.26
C GLN A 138 -18.22 -21.15 -4.98
N ILE A 139 -19.45 -21.22 -5.52
CA ILE A 139 -20.31 -22.40 -5.40
C ILE A 139 -19.65 -23.65 -6.00
N GLU A 140 -18.99 -23.53 -7.15
CA GLU A 140 -18.29 -24.66 -7.79
C GLU A 140 -17.10 -25.17 -6.97
N ILE A 141 -16.35 -24.28 -6.31
CA ILE A 141 -15.27 -24.69 -5.40
C ILE A 141 -15.84 -25.44 -4.19
N ILE A 142 -16.94 -24.97 -3.61
CA ILE A 142 -17.57 -25.65 -2.47
C ILE A 142 -18.00 -27.06 -2.84
N LYS A 143 -18.62 -27.24 -4.02
CA LYS A 143 -19.00 -28.57 -4.52
C LYS A 143 -17.79 -29.50 -4.60
N LYS A 144 -16.67 -29.04 -5.16
CA LYS A 144 -15.42 -29.84 -5.24
C LYS A 144 -14.88 -30.22 -3.86
N ILE A 145 -14.91 -29.30 -2.89
CA ILE A 145 -14.44 -29.56 -1.52
C ILE A 145 -15.38 -30.58 -0.82
N LEU A 146 -16.69 -30.48 -1.03
CA LEU A 146 -17.68 -31.45 -0.55
C LEU A 146 -17.49 -32.84 -1.15
N GLU A 147 -17.26 -32.94 -2.47
CA GLU A 147 -17.00 -34.20 -3.17
C GLU A 147 -15.75 -34.91 -2.64
N LYS A 148 -14.72 -34.15 -2.25
CA LYS A 148 -13.51 -34.66 -1.59
C LYS A 148 -13.72 -34.95 -0.10
N GLY A 149 -14.91 -34.67 0.42
CA GLY A 149 -15.29 -34.89 1.81
C GLY A 149 -14.55 -33.98 2.79
N LEU A 150 -13.98 -32.85 2.36
CA LEU A 150 -13.27 -31.90 3.21
C LEU A 150 -14.17 -30.75 3.71
N ALA A 151 -15.45 -30.80 3.36
CA ALA A 151 -16.50 -29.93 3.87
C ALA A 151 -17.73 -30.75 4.26
N TYR A 152 -18.65 -30.13 5.00
CA TYR A 152 -19.94 -30.72 5.34
C TYR A 152 -21.04 -29.65 5.36
N GLU A 153 -22.25 -30.05 4.99
CA GLU A 153 -23.45 -29.23 5.06
C GLU A 153 -24.19 -29.50 6.38
N VAL A 154 -24.75 -28.45 6.96
CA VAL A 154 -25.56 -28.47 8.18
C VAL A 154 -26.49 -27.27 8.17
N ASN A 155 -27.79 -27.52 8.35
CA ASN A 155 -28.84 -26.49 8.39
C ASN A 155 -28.86 -25.51 7.19
N GLY A 156 -28.38 -25.96 6.00
CA GLY A 156 -28.26 -25.15 4.79
C GLY A 156 -26.98 -24.31 4.68
N SER A 157 -26.10 -24.34 5.69
CA SER A 157 -24.74 -23.77 5.63
C SER A 157 -23.71 -24.85 5.31
N VAL A 158 -22.57 -24.48 4.75
CA VAL A 158 -21.46 -25.41 4.43
C VAL A 158 -20.19 -24.94 5.11
N TYR A 159 -19.54 -25.83 5.85
CA TYR A 159 -18.32 -25.57 6.61
C TYR A 159 -17.15 -26.43 6.12
N PHE A 160 -15.95 -25.87 6.20
CA PHE A 160 -14.71 -26.59 5.96
C PHE A 160 -14.30 -27.38 7.20
N ASP A 161 -14.02 -28.68 7.04
CA ASP A 161 -13.61 -29.57 8.13
C ASP A 161 -12.09 -29.49 8.35
N VAL A 162 -11.68 -28.60 9.25
CA VAL A 162 -10.26 -28.29 9.48
C VAL A 162 -9.54 -29.50 10.07
N LEU A 163 -10.16 -30.25 10.98
CA LEU A 163 -9.55 -31.45 11.55
C LEU A 163 -9.35 -32.55 10.52
N LYS A 164 -10.32 -32.76 9.63
CA LYS A 164 -10.18 -33.75 8.56
C LYS A 164 -9.10 -33.35 7.57
N TYR A 165 -9.04 -32.08 7.19
CA TYR A 165 -7.97 -31.56 6.35
C TYR A 165 -6.58 -31.74 6.99
N ASN A 166 -6.45 -31.44 8.28
CA ASN A 166 -5.18 -31.52 9.01
C ASN A 166 -4.66 -32.95 9.24
N LYS A 167 -5.47 -33.98 8.96
CA LYS A 167 -4.98 -35.39 8.99
C LYS A 167 -4.02 -35.70 7.86
N THR A 168 -4.14 -35.04 6.72
CA THR A 168 -3.32 -35.28 5.52
C THR A 168 -2.52 -34.05 5.09
N ASN A 169 -2.84 -32.87 5.62
CA ASN A 169 -2.19 -31.61 5.34
C ASN A 169 -1.83 -30.90 6.66
N ASN A 170 -1.21 -29.72 6.59
CA ASN A 170 -0.85 -28.92 7.75
C ASN A 170 -1.60 -27.58 7.71
N TYR A 171 -2.70 -27.46 8.44
CA TYR A 171 -3.42 -26.20 8.59
C TYR A 171 -2.80 -25.38 9.73
N GLY A 172 -2.36 -24.17 9.42
CA GLY A 172 -1.49 -23.38 10.29
C GLY A 172 -0.07 -23.24 9.77
N LYS A 173 0.26 -23.85 8.62
CA LYS A 173 1.61 -23.82 8.04
C LYS A 173 2.08 -22.42 7.63
N LEU A 174 1.16 -21.51 7.27
CA LEU A 174 1.54 -20.14 6.95
C LEU A 174 1.79 -19.34 8.23
N SER A 175 0.83 -19.37 9.15
CA SER A 175 0.84 -18.63 10.41
C SER A 175 1.83 -19.16 11.45
N GLY A 176 2.22 -20.43 11.35
CA GLY A 176 3.01 -21.16 12.34
C GLY A 176 2.20 -21.59 13.57
N ARG A 177 0.86 -21.49 13.52
CA ARG A 177 -0.02 -21.88 14.63
C ARG A 177 -0.28 -23.38 14.60
N ASN A 178 -0.19 -24.05 15.74
CA ASN A 178 -0.60 -25.45 15.87
C ASN A 178 -2.11 -25.53 16.16
N ILE A 179 -2.84 -26.40 15.44
CA ILE A 179 -4.27 -26.63 15.67
C ILE A 179 -4.57 -27.09 17.09
N GLU A 180 -3.72 -27.91 17.69
CA GLU A 180 -3.94 -28.41 19.05
C GLU A 180 -4.01 -27.25 20.06
N ASP A 181 -3.16 -26.24 19.92
CA ASP A 181 -3.16 -25.05 20.77
C ASP A 181 -4.36 -24.13 20.51
N MET A 182 -4.94 -24.18 19.31
CA MET A 182 -6.14 -23.41 18.94
C MET A 182 -7.42 -23.98 19.58
N ILE A 183 -7.49 -25.30 19.75
CA ILE A 183 -8.61 -25.99 20.41
C ILE A 183 -8.70 -25.61 21.90
N HIS A 184 -7.56 -25.40 22.57
CA HIS A 184 -7.54 -25.08 24.00
C HIS A 184 -7.87 -23.61 24.33
N ASN A 185 -7.78 -22.69 23.36
CA ASN A 185 -7.98 -21.25 23.56
C ASN A 185 -9.37 -20.74 23.16
N THR A 186 -10.24 -21.59 22.61
CA THR A 186 -11.62 -21.19 22.28
C THR A 186 -12.47 -21.24 23.55
N ARG A 187 -12.73 -20.07 24.16
CA ARG A 187 -13.80 -19.96 25.15
C ARG A 187 -15.10 -20.43 24.47
N ALA A 188 -15.83 -21.33 25.11
CA ALA A 188 -17.17 -21.71 24.67
C ALA A 188 -18.05 -20.45 24.65
N LEU A 189 -18.21 -19.86 23.46
CA LEU A 189 -19.14 -18.79 23.19
C LEU A 189 -20.46 -19.46 22.77
N ASP A 190 -21.58 -18.91 23.27
CA ASP A 190 -22.94 -19.32 22.90
C ASP A 190 -23.20 -18.99 21.41
N GLY A 191 -22.82 -19.92 20.53
CA GLY A 191 -22.94 -19.76 19.06
C GLY A 191 -22.35 -20.91 18.23
N GLN A 192 -21.68 -21.88 18.87
CA GLN A 192 -21.04 -23.04 18.21
C GLN A 192 -21.99 -24.16 17.74
N SER A 193 -23.31 -23.96 17.68
CA SER A 193 -24.26 -25.09 17.61
C SER A 193 -24.12 -25.98 16.38
N ASP A 194 -23.69 -25.41 15.24
CA ASP A 194 -23.75 -26.11 13.95
C ASP A 194 -22.40 -26.67 13.48
N LYS A 195 -21.29 -26.18 14.05
CA LYS A 195 -19.95 -26.63 13.67
C LYS A 195 -19.63 -27.97 14.32
N LYS A 196 -18.96 -28.86 13.59
CA LYS A 196 -18.37 -30.07 14.18
C LYS A 196 -17.20 -29.70 15.09
N ASN A 197 -16.40 -28.72 14.69
CA ASN A 197 -15.27 -28.23 15.46
C ASN A 197 -15.24 -26.69 15.53
N PRO A 198 -14.77 -26.09 16.65
CA PRO A 198 -14.69 -24.62 16.80
C PRO A 198 -13.91 -23.89 15.71
N GLN A 199 -12.85 -24.53 15.18
CA GLN A 199 -11.95 -24.00 14.16
C GLN A 199 -12.50 -24.13 12.73
N ASP A 200 -13.59 -24.87 12.52
CA ASP A 200 -14.21 -25.00 11.21
C ASP A 200 -14.74 -23.63 10.77
N PHE A 201 -14.52 -23.27 9.51
CA PHE A 201 -14.92 -21.97 8.96
C PHE A 201 -15.95 -22.15 7.84
N ALA A 202 -16.86 -21.18 7.73
CA ALA A 202 -17.91 -21.23 6.73
C ALA A 202 -17.35 -21.05 5.32
N LEU A 203 -17.78 -21.92 4.40
CA LEU A 203 -17.61 -21.75 2.96
C LEU A 203 -18.87 -21.12 2.35
N TRP A 204 -20.04 -21.51 2.86
CA TRP A 204 -21.34 -20.95 2.52
C TRP A 204 -22.17 -20.78 3.77
N LYS A 205 -22.91 -19.67 3.87
CA LYS A 205 -23.83 -19.43 4.97
C LYS A 205 -25.24 -19.27 4.46
N LYS A 206 -26.18 -19.97 5.10
CA LYS A 206 -27.60 -19.72 4.90
C LYS A 206 -27.95 -18.30 5.34
N ALA A 207 -28.68 -17.59 4.50
CA ALA A 207 -29.10 -16.22 4.77
C ALA A 207 -30.32 -16.23 5.71
N GLU A 208 -30.21 -15.50 6.82
CA GLU A 208 -31.36 -15.17 7.65
C GLU A 208 -32.33 -14.23 6.90
N PRO A 209 -33.63 -14.18 7.28
CA PRO A 209 -34.62 -13.32 6.61
C PRO A 209 -34.22 -11.85 6.48
N GLN A 210 -33.47 -11.31 7.46
CA GLN A 210 -32.96 -9.94 7.46
C GLN A 210 -31.73 -9.70 6.58
N HIS A 211 -31.07 -10.75 6.08
CA HIS A 211 -29.84 -10.61 5.30
C HIS A 211 -30.19 -10.27 3.84
N ILE A 212 -30.03 -9.01 3.43
CA ILE A 212 -30.54 -8.52 2.15
C ILE A 212 -29.82 -9.19 0.95
N MET A 213 -28.49 -9.28 0.98
CA MET A 213 -27.69 -9.83 -0.11
C MET A 213 -27.62 -11.36 -0.04
N ARG A 214 -28.44 -12.05 -0.84
CA ARG A 214 -28.46 -13.51 -0.87
C ARG A 214 -28.58 -14.03 -2.30
N TRP A 215 -28.05 -15.22 -2.51
CA TRP A 215 -28.05 -15.92 -3.79
C TRP A 215 -28.55 -17.34 -3.62
N PRO A 216 -29.24 -17.91 -4.62
CA PRO A 216 -29.60 -19.31 -4.61
C PRO A 216 -28.35 -20.19 -4.76
N SER A 217 -28.32 -21.29 -4.02
CA SER A 217 -27.27 -22.31 -4.10
C SER A 217 -27.87 -23.71 -3.94
N PRO A 218 -27.10 -24.79 -4.17
CA PRO A 218 -27.56 -26.16 -3.94
C PRO A 218 -27.99 -26.46 -2.49
N TRP A 219 -27.53 -25.66 -1.52
CA TRP A 219 -27.73 -25.92 -0.09
C TRP A 219 -28.79 -25.00 0.53
N SER A 220 -28.84 -23.74 0.12
CA SER A 220 -29.81 -22.74 0.58
C SER A 220 -29.77 -21.46 -0.26
N ASP A 221 -30.73 -20.57 -0.03
CA ASP A 221 -30.50 -19.14 -0.26
C ASP A 221 -29.50 -18.64 0.80
N GLY A 222 -28.40 -18.02 0.36
CA GLY A 222 -27.26 -17.76 1.23
C GLY A 222 -26.24 -16.80 0.64
N PHE A 223 -25.09 -16.73 1.28
CA PHE A 223 -23.96 -15.90 0.86
C PHE A 223 -22.64 -16.64 1.13
N PRO A 224 -21.58 -16.36 0.36
CA PRO A 224 -20.30 -17.02 0.54
C PRO A 224 -19.62 -16.62 1.85
N GLY A 225 -18.79 -17.51 2.38
CA GLY A 225 -17.87 -17.18 3.46
C GLY A 225 -16.70 -16.33 2.95
N TRP A 226 -16.26 -15.37 3.76
CA TRP A 226 -15.24 -14.36 3.40
C TRP A 226 -13.97 -14.93 2.77
N HIS A 227 -13.44 -16.05 3.26
CA HIS A 227 -12.17 -16.59 2.76
C HIS A 227 -12.27 -17.16 1.33
N LEU A 228 -13.44 -17.69 0.96
CA LEU A 228 -13.62 -18.45 -0.29
C LEU A 228 -13.55 -17.57 -1.53
N GLU A 229 -13.93 -16.29 -1.40
CA GLU A 229 -13.95 -15.34 -2.51
C GLU A 229 -12.57 -15.18 -3.14
N CYS A 230 -11.53 -15.06 -2.31
CA CYS A 230 -10.17 -14.83 -2.76
C CYS A 230 -9.58 -16.09 -3.42
N THR A 231 -9.87 -17.28 -2.90
CA THR A 231 -9.52 -18.55 -3.55
C THR A 231 -10.17 -18.66 -4.94
N ALA A 232 -11.46 -18.33 -5.07
CA ALA A 232 -12.17 -18.41 -6.34
C ALA A 232 -11.64 -17.41 -7.38
N MET A 233 -11.48 -16.15 -6.98
CA MET A 233 -11.06 -15.09 -7.88
C MET A 233 -9.59 -15.23 -8.28
N SER A 234 -8.69 -15.49 -7.32
CA SER A 234 -7.26 -15.64 -7.62
C SER A 234 -6.99 -16.78 -8.60
N THR A 235 -7.57 -17.96 -8.36
CA THR A 235 -7.38 -19.13 -9.23
C THR A 235 -7.97 -18.94 -10.63
N LYS A 236 -9.13 -18.28 -10.75
CA LYS A 236 -9.75 -17.97 -12.05
C LYS A 236 -8.86 -17.10 -12.94
N TYR A 237 -8.18 -16.10 -12.36
CA TYR A 237 -7.44 -15.09 -13.13
C TYR A 237 -5.94 -15.37 -13.26
N LEU A 238 -5.37 -16.14 -12.33
CA LEU A 238 -3.94 -16.42 -12.26
C LEU A 238 -3.59 -17.91 -12.47
N GLY A 239 -4.59 -18.80 -12.42
CA GLY A 239 -4.41 -20.24 -12.47
C GLY A 239 -4.33 -20.86 -11.08
N GLU A 240 -4.35 -22.19 -11.02
CA GLU A 240 -4.37 -22.92 -9.75
C GLU A 240 -3.07 -22.77 -8.92
N ASN A 241 -1.97 -22.37 -9.56
CA ASN A 241 -0.69 -22.03 -8.93
C ASN A 241 -0.16 -20.72 -9.56
N PHE A 242 0.17 -19.73 -8.72
CA PHE A 242 0.69 -18.43 -9.15
C PHE A 242 1.84 -17.91 -8.25
N ASP A 243 2.50 -16.85 -8.69
CA ASP A 243 3.79 -16.44 -8.14
C ASP A 243 3.70 -15.83 -6.74
N ILE A 244 2.87 -14.79 -6.58
CA ILE A 244 2.86 -13.94 -5.39
C ILE A 244 1.44 -13.73 -4.89
N HIS A 245 1.24 -13.92 -3.58
CA HIS A 245 0.03 -13.50 -2.87
C HIS A 245 0.39 -12.54 -1.74
N GLY A 246 -0.23 -11.35 -1.76
CA GLY A 246 -0.01 -10.28 -0.81
C GLY A 246 -1.22 -9.93 0.06
N GLY A 247 -0.97 -9.39 1.25
CA GLY A 247 -2.02 -8.78 2.08
C GLY A 247 -1.46 -8.07 3.31
N GLY A 248 -2.35 -7.61 4.19
CA GLY A 248 -1.94 -7.13 5.53
C GLY A 248 -1.52 -8.29 6.43
N MET A 249 -0.67 -8.03 7.43
CA MET A 249 -0.20 -9.03 8.39
C MET A 249 -1.35 -9.68 9.18
N ASP A 250 -2.43 -8.95 9.39
CA ASP A 250 -3.68 -9.43 9.98
C ASP A 250 -4.40 -10.48 9.12
N LEU A 251 -4.21 -10.46 7.80
CA LEU A 251 -4.79 -11.47 6.90
C LEU A 251 -4.03 -12.80 6.94
N LYS A 252 -2.81 -12.83 7.50
CA LYS A 252 -2.02 -14.06 7.63
C LYS A 252 -2.80 -15.18 8.33
N PHE A 253 -3.61 -14.82 9.33
CA PHE A 253 -4.53 -15.73 10.00
C PHE A 253 -5.79 -14.99 10.47
N PRO A 254 -7.00 -15.53 10.23
CA PRO A 254 -7.25 -16.82 9.58
C PRO A 254 -7.25 -16.76 8.05
N HIS A 255 -7.42 -15.57 7.45
CA HIS A 255 -7.81 -15.43 6.04
C HIS A 255 -6.94 -16.21 5.04
N HIS A 256 -5.65 -15.90 4.92
CA HIS A 256 -4.75 -16.57 3.99
C HIS A 256 -4.50 -18.05 4.33
N GLU A 257 -4.61 -18.43 5.61
CA GLU A 257 -4.52 -19.84 6.03
C GLU A 257 -5.72 -20.64 5.50
N CYS A 258 -6.92 -20.06 5.59
CA CYS A 258 -8.14 -20.61 5.01
C CYS A 258 -8.04 -20.70 3.48
N GLU A 259 -7.49 -19.68 2.80
CA GLU A 259 -7.31 -19.70 1.34
C GLU A 259 -6.40 -20.84 0.89
N ILE A 260 -5.26 -21.04 1.56
CA ILE A 260 -4.38 -22.17 1.26
C ILE A 260 -5.13 -23.49 1.43
N ALA A 261 -5.87 -23.66 2.53
CA ALA A 261 -6.61 -24.87 2.81
C ALA A 261 -7.71 -25.15 1.79
N GLN A 262 -8.45 -24.11 1.37
CA GLN A 262 -9.49 -24.20 0.34
C GLN A 262 -8.89 -24.57 -1.03
N ALA A 263 -7.80 -23.90 -1.42
CA ALA A 263 -7.15 -24.16 -2.70
C ALA A 263 -6.52 -25.56 -2.75
N GLU A 264 -5.85 -25.99 -1.69
CA GLU A 264 -5.25 -27.33 -1.60
C GLU A 264 -6.31 -28.42 -1.53
N ALA A 265 -7.40 -28.19 -0.78
CA ALA A 265 -8.55 -29.08 -0.80
C ALA A 265 -9.14 -29.19 -2.22
N CYS A 266 -9.30 -28.07 -2.92
CA CYS A 266 -9.90 -28.03 -4.26
C CYS A 266 -8.98 -28.61 -5.35
N ASN A 267 -7.68 -28.32 -5.33
CA ASN A 267 -6.76 -28.54 -6.46
C ASN A 267 -5.68 -29.59 -6.17
N GLY A 268 -5.39 -29.88 -4.89
CA GLY A 268 -4.42 -30.89 -4.47
C GLY A 268 -2.95 -30.44 -4.48
N HIS A 269 -2.68 -29.15 -4.69
CA HIS A 269 -1.33 -28.57 -4.70
C HIS A 269 -1.35 -27.12 -4.16
N THR A 270 -0.17 -26.61 -3.78
CA THR A 270 -0.03 -25.28 -3.16
C THR A 270 -0.37 -24.17 -4.15
N PRO A 271 -1.23 -23.20 -3.79
CA PRO A 271 -1.68 -22.18 -4.75
C PRO A 271 -0.64 -21.10 -5.05
N VAL A 272 0.34 -20.88 -4.18
CA VAL A 272 1.19 -19.68 -4.20
C VAL A 272 2.63 -20.02 -3.85
N ASN A 273 3.58 -19.49 -4.60
CA ASN A 273 5.01 -19.67 -4.32
C ASN A 273 5.53 -18.70 -3.25
N PHE A 274 5.13 -17.42 -3.28
CA PHE A 274 5.57 -16.39 -2.34
C PHE A 274 4.40 -15.70 -1.62
N TRP A 275 4.34 -15.85 -0.30
CA TRP A 275 3.38 -15.13 0.55
C TRP A 275 4.02 -13.89 1.17
N MET A 276 3.47 -12.71 0.86
CA MET A 276 3.97 -11.42 1.30
C MET A 276 2.96 -10.73 2.23
N HIS A 277 3.43 -10.21 3.36
CA HIS A 277 2.56 -9.51 4.32
C HIS A 277 3.12 -8.14 4.69
N ALA A 278 2.36 -7.09 4.41
CA ALA A 278 2.68 -5.73 4.87
C ALA A 278 2.31 -5.60 6.35
N ASN A 279 3.18 -4.97 7.14
CA ASN A 279 3.01 -4.86 8.57
C ASN A 279 2.18 -3.61 8.94
N MET A 280 1.78 -3.54 10.20
CA MET A 280 0.80 -2.58 10.70
C MET A 280 1.32 -1.15 10.69
N LEU A 281 0.43 -0.21 10.42
CA LEU A 281 0.59 1.20 10.77
C LEU A 281 0.05 1.40 12.19
N ILE A 282 0.86 1.99 13.06
CA ILE A 282 0.46 2.46 14.39
C ILE A 282 0.51 3.99 14.41
N MET A 283 -0.07 4.61 15.42
CA MET A 283 -0.05 6.06 15.57
C MET A 283 0.29 6.43 17.01
N ASN A 284 1.30 7.30 17.16
CA ASN A 284 1.86 7.73 18.44
C ASN A 284 2.16 6.55 19.38
N GLY A 285 2.81 5.51 18.84
CA GLY A 285 3.21 4.31 19.58
C GLY A 285 2.08 3.35 19.95
N LYS A 286 0.85 3.59 19.49
CA LYS A 286 -0.34 2.78 19.81
C LYS A 286 -1.02 2.27 18.54
N LYS A 287 -1.63 1.07 18.62
CA LYS A 287 -2.44 0.52 17.53
C LYS A 287 -3.55 1.52 17.15
N MET A 288 -3.76 1.71 15.85
CA MET A 288 -4.86 2.55 15.38
C MET A 288 -6.21 1.84 15.61
N ALA A 289 -7.18 2.53 16.20
CA ALA A 289 -8.53 2.02 16.41
C ALA A 289 -9.53 3.16 16.59
N LYS A 290 -10.64 3.11 15.83
CA LYS A 290 -11.75 4.08 15.94
C LYS A 290 -12.30 4.17 17.36
N SER A 291 -12.41 3.04 18.06
CA SER A 291 -12.93 2.98 19.45
C SER A 291 -12.08 3.74 20.47
N THR A 292 -10.79 3.92 20.19
CA THR A 292 -9.85 4.64 21.08
C THR A 292 -9.66 6.11 20.71
N GLY A 293 -10.31 6.59 19.64
CA GLY A 293 -10.04 7.90 19.04
C GLY A 293 -8.71 7.97 18.28
N ASN A 294 -7.75 7.06 18.54
CA ASN A 294 -6.46 6.97 17.88
C ASN A 294 -6.60 6.42 16.45
N TYR A 295 -7.17 7.20 15.53
CA TYR A 295 -7.23 6.88 14.10
C TYR A 295 -7.12 8.17 13.26
N ILE A 296 -6.75 7.99 12.01
CA ILE A 296 -6.72 9.06 11.01
C ILE A 296 -7.19 8.51 9.67
N LEU A 297 -8.07 9.24 9.00
CA LEU A 297 -8.48 8.93 7.63
C LEU A 297 -7.52 9.59 6.63
N PRO A 298 -7.32 9.00 5.44
CA PRO A 298 -6.44 9.59 4.44
C PRO A 298 -6.78 11.03 4.09
N ASN A 299 -8.07 11.36 3.92
CA ASN A 299 -8.49 12.72 3.58
C ASN A 299 -8.09 13.75 4.65
N GLU A 300 -8.11 13.36 5.93
CA GLU A 300 -7.75 14.26 7.03
C GLU A 300 -6.27 14.65 6.99
N ILE A 301 -5.40 13.82 6.40
CA ILE A 301 -3.99 14.17 6.15
C ILE A 301 -3.90 15.30 5.14
N PHE A 302 -4.74 15.25 4.10
CA PHE A 302 -4.72 16.21 3.00
C PHE A 302 -5.34 17.55 3.40
N THR A 303 -6.35 17.54 4.26
CA THR A 303 -7.00 18.76 4.75
C THR A 303 -6.30 19.35 5.99
N GLY A 304 -5.59 18.51 6.75
CA GLY A 304 -5.04 18.90 8.06
C GLY A 304 -6.08 18.89 9.18
N GLU A 305 -7.31 18.44 8.92
CA GLU A 305 -8.42 18.44 9.87
C GLU A 305 -8.38 17.22 10.81
N ASN A 306 -7.26 17.01 11.50
CA ASN A 306 -7.12 15.96 12.51
C ASN A 306 -6.19 16.42 13.65
N GLU A 307 -6.55 16.09 14.89
CA GLU A 307 -5.82 16.53 16.10
C GLU A 307 -4.39 15.99 16.20
N HIS A 308 -4.05 14.94 15.44
CA HIS A 308 -2.74 14.31 15.47
C HIS A 308 -1.73 14.94 14.50
N ILE A 309 -2.13 15.93 13.70
CA ILE A 309 -1.26 16.65 12.77
C ILE A 309 -1.46 18.16 12.89
N THR A 310 -0.42 18.93 12.58
CA THR A 310 -0.44 20.40 12.73
C THR A 310 -0.82 21.15 11.46
N LYS A 311 -0.82 20.48 10.30
CA LYS A 311 -1.17 21.06 9.01
C LYS A 311 -1.54 19.98 7.99
N ALA A 312 -2.07 20.42 6.85
CA ALA A 312 -2.24 19.60 5.66
C ALA A 312 -0.89 19.11 5.11
N PHE A 313 -0.86 17.90 4.57
CA PHE A 313 0.27 17.33 3.85
C PHE A 313 -0.17 16.85 2.46
N SER A 314 0.68 17.02 1.46
CA SER A 314 0.37 16.50 0.12
C SER A 314 0.35 14.97 0.12
N PRO A 315 -0.41 14.35 -0.81
CA PRO A 315 -0.43 12.90 -0.96
C PRO A 315 0.95 12.31 -1.24
N SER A 316 1.78 13.01 -2.03
CA SER A 316 3.15 12.60 -2.37
C SER A 316 4.08 12.62 -1.14
N VAL A 317 3.93 13.60 -0.25
CA VAL A 317 4.64 13.64 1.04
C VAL A 317 4.22 12.48 1.95
N ALA A 318 2.92 12.23 2.07
CA ALA A 318 2.40 11.11 2.86
C ALA A 318 2.84 9.75 2.30
N ARG A 319 2.91 9.62 0.97
CA ARG A 319 3.48 8.45 0.29
C ARG A 319 4.96 8.29 0.60
N PHE A 320 5.74 9.37 0.50
CA PHE A 320 7.16 9.36 0.85
C PHE A 320 7.39 8.92 2.30
N PHE A 321 6.62 9.46 3.25
CA PHE A 321 6.65 9.05 4.66
C PHE A 321 6.45 7.54 4.81
N MET A 322 5.44 6.96 4.15
CA MET A 322 5.18 5.52 4.26
C MET A 322 6.32 4.67 3.72
N LEU A 323 6.98 5.12 2.64
CA LEU A 323 8.07 4.41 1.97
C LEU A 323 9.42 4.52 2.72
N GLN A 324 9.53 5.42 3.71
CA GLN A 324 10.71 5.50 4.59
C GLN A 324 10.80 4.35 5.60
N ALA A 325 9.75 3.52 5.73
CA ALA A 325 9.78 2.28 6.48
C ALA A 325 9.61 1.08 5.55
N HIS A 326 10.39 0.03 5.79
CA HIS A 326 10.27 -1.23 5.08
C HIS A 326 8.85 -1.79 5.24
N TYR A 327 8.27 -2.37 4.18
CA TYR A 327 6.85 -2.80 4.18
C TYR A 327 6.52 -3.80 5.30
N ARG A 328 7.48 -4.66 5.67
CA ARG A 328 7.39 -5.62 6.80
C ARG A 328 7.65 -5.03 8.18
N SER A 329 8.08 -3.78 8.30
CA SER A 329 8.30 -3.13 9.60
C SER A 329 7.02 -2.43 10.07
N ILE A 330 6.81 -2.34 11.38
CA ILE A 330 5.78 -1.45 11.93
C ILE A 330 6.20 -0.02 11.60
N LEU A 331 5.26 0.79 11.09
CA LEU A 331 5.44 2.23 10.89
C LEU A 331 4.64 2.97 11.95
N ASP A 332 5.24 3.95 12.60
CA ASP A 332 4.57 4.81 13.57
C ASP A 332 4.27 6.19 12.97
N PHE A 333 2.98 6.48 12.80
CA PHE A 333 2.48 7.77 12.34
C PHE A 333 2.57 8.79 13.46
N THR A 334 3.35 9.84 13.25
CA THR A 334 3.51 10.96 14.19
C THR A 334 3.60 12.26 13.40
N ASN A 335 3.10 13.37 13.99
CA ASN A 335 3.25 14.68 13.37
C ASN A 335 4.71 15.04 13.07
N ALA A 336 5.62 14.73 14.00
CA ALA A 336 7.05 14.96 13.83
C ALA A 336 7.62 14.15 12.65
N GLY A 337 7.20 12.89 12.49
CA GLY A 337 7.58 12.04 11.36
C GLY A 337 7.08 12.59 10.03
N MET A 338 5.85 13.10 9.98
CA MET A 338 5.28 13.73 8.78
C MET A 338 6.03 15.02 8.39
N LEU A 339 6.27 15.93 9.34
CA LEU A 339 7.04 17.16 9.11
C LEU A 339 8.48 16.87 8.66
N ALA A 340 9.13 15.88 9.26
CA ALA A 340 10.47 15.46 8.85
C ALA A 340 10.47 14.88 7.43
N SER A 341 9.45 14.10 7.09
CA SER A 341 9.29 13.51 5.76
C SER A 341 9.06 14.56 4.69
N GLU A 342 8.21 15.54 4.97
CA GLU A 342 7.97 16.67 4.06
C GLU A 342 9.26 17.45 3.78
N LYS A 343 10.05 17.76 4.82
CA LYS A 343 11.35 18.41 4.63
C LYS A 343 12.29 17.58 3.77
N GLY A 344 12.33 16.26 4.00
CA GLY A 344 13.12 15.33 3.20
C GLY A 344 12.66 15.30 1.74
N PHE A 345 11.35 15.21 1.53
CA PHE A 345 10.70 15.20 0.23
C PHE A 345 11.00 16.48 -0.56
N ASN A 346 10.80 17.65 0.04
CA ASN A 346 11.08 18.94 -0.60
C ASN A 346 12.56 19.05 -1.01
N LYS A 347 13.48 18.59 -0.17
CA LYS A 347 14.91 18.56 -0.49
C LYS A 347 15.23 17.60 -1.65
N LEU A 348 14.56 16.45 -1.72
CA LEU A 348 14.70 15.53 -2.85
C LEU A 348 14.21 16.21 -4.13
N MET A 349 12.99 16.77 -4.12
CA MET A 349 12.40 17.42 -5.30
C MET A 349 13.19 18.64 -5.77
N GLU A 350 13.71 19.47 -4.85
CA GLU A 350 14.58 20.62 -5.19
C GLU A 350 15.86 20.18 -5.92
N ALA A 351 16.47 19.07 -5.50
CA ALA A 351 17.63 18.51 -6.17
C ALA A 351 17.26 18.00 -7.58
N LEU A 352 16.14 17.30 -7.73
CA LEU A 352 15.68 16.82 -9.04
C LEU A 352 15.37 17.99 -9.99
N ASN A 353 14.66 19.03 -9.52
CA ASN A 353 14.33 20.23 -10.31
C ASN A 353 15.58 20.96 -10.81
N SER A 354 16.70 20.79 -10.12
CA SER A 354 17.95 21.43 -10.52
C SER A 354 18.79 20.63 -11.50
N LEU A 355 18.50 19.34 -11.73
CA LEU A 355 19.29 18.50 -12.64
C LEU A 355 19.38 19.12 -14.04
N ASP A 356 18.28 19.67 -14.54
CA ASP A 356 18.25 20.32 -15.87
C ASP A 356 19.10 21.58 -15.98
N LYS A 357 19.49 22.17 -14.85
CA LYS A 357 20.29 23.40 -14.75
C LYS A 357 21.75 23.14 -14.42
N ILE A 358 22.18 21.87 -14.33
CA ILE A 358 23.57 21.52 -14.04
C ILE A 358 24.40 21.58 -15.31
N ASP A 359 25.47 22.38 -15.26
CA ASP A 359 26.48 22.41 -16.32
C ASP A 359 27.18 21.06 -16.45
N SER A 360 27.40 20.63 -17.70
CA SER A 360 28.16 19.42 -17.99
C SER A 360 29.66 19.73 -18.06
N PHE A 361 30.46 18.88 -17.43
CA PHE A 361 31.92 18.98 -17.39
C PHE A 361 32.56 17.86 -18.23
N SER A 362 33.88 17.90 -18.40
CA SER A 362 34.61 16.83 -19.12
C SER A 362 34.63 15.51 -18.35
N GLU A 363 34.62 15.56 -17.01
CA GLU A 363 34.78 14.40 -16.14
C GLU A 363 33.90 14.51 -14.88
N THR A 364 33.48 13.35 -14.39
CA THR A 364 32.78 13.23 -13.10
C THR A 364 33.79 13.11 -11.96
N LYS A 365 33.65 13.94 -10.92
CA LYS A 365 34.52 13.92 -9.73
C LYS A 365 33.70 13.92 -8.47
N GLY A 366 34.08 13.05 -7.53
CA GLY A 366 33.49 12.97 -6.18
C GLY A 366 32.31 12.02 -6.04
N PHE A 367 31.91 11.30 -7.10
CA PHE A 367 30.80 10.35 -7.06
C PHE A 367 30.88 9.33 -8.21
N ASN A 368 30.51 8.07 -7.95
CA ASN A 368 30.46 7.01 -8.96
C ASN A 368 29.00 6.67 -9.29
N ILE A 369 28.52 7.14 -10.45
CA ILE A 369 27.11 7.03 -10.84
C ILE A 369 26.70 5.60 -11.16
N ILE A 370 27.61 4.81 -11.76
CA ILE A 370 27.32 3.41 -12.09
C ILE A 370 27.20 2.57 -10.83
N GLU A 371 28.11 2.77 -9.88
CA GLU A 371 28.07 2.10 -8.59
C GLU A 371 26.83 2.49 -7.78
N TRP A 372 26.52 3.80 -7.69
CA TRP A 372 25.30 4.28 -7.04
C TRP A 372 24.03 3.68 -7.65
N LYS A 373 23.95 3.62 -8.98
CA LYS A 373 22.81 2.97 -9.64
C LYS A 373 22.70 1.50 -9.22
N SER A 374 23.84 0.80 -9.14
CA SER A 374 23.88 -0.59 -8.67
C SER A 374 23.45 -0.73 -7.21
N THR A 375 23.81 0.20 -6.31
CA THR A 375 23.39 0.17 -4.91
C THR A 375 21.88 0.41 -4.77
N CYS A 376 21.30 1.30 -5.59
CA CYS A 376 19.85 1.49 -5.65
C CYS A 376 19.11 0.20 -6.04
N TYR A 377 19.56 -0.51 -7.08
CA TYR A 377 18.98 -1.81 -7.43
C TYR A 377 19.19 -2.86 -6.35
N ALA A 378 20.38 -2.92 -5.74
CA ALA A 378 20.67 -3.86 -4.67
C ALA A 378 19.73 -3.66 -3.46
N ALA A 379 19.38 -2.42 -3.13
CA ALA A 379 18.41 -2.10 -2.08
C ALA A 379 17.02 -2.70 -2.39
N LEU A 380 16.50 -2.47 -3.60
CA LEU A 380 15.18 -3.00 -3.97
C LEU A 380 15.17 -4.51 -4.23
N ASN A 381 16.28 -5.07 -4.70
CA ASN A 381 16.45 -6.51 -4.86
C ASN A 381 16.51 -7.24 -3.51
N ASP A 382 16.91 -6.56 -2.44
CA ASP A 382 16.87 -7.10 -1.08
C ASP A 382 15.49 -6.91 -0.45
N ASP A 383 14.49 -7.61 -0.98
CA ASP A 383 13.11 -7.61 -0.46
C ASP A 383 12.49 -6.20 -0.43
N PHE A 384 12.66 -5.45 -1.52
CA PHE A 384 12.02 -4.15 -1.73
C PHE A 384 12.34 -3.12 -0.63
N ASN A 385 13.61 -3.03 -0.23
CA ASN A 385 14.06 -2.17 0.87
C ASN A 385 14.07 -0.68 0.47
N THR A 386 12.89 -0.05 0.50
CA THR A 386 12.70 1.37 0.19
C THR A 386 13.42 2.32 1.14
N PRO A 387 13.59 2.07 2.46
CA PRO A 387 14.43 2.94 3.30
C PRO A 387 15.87 3.05 2.80
N THR A 388 16.49 1.92 2.44
CA THR A 388 17.84 1.91 1.89
C THR A 388 17.90 2.59 0.53
N LEU A 389 16.93 2.35 -0.36
CA LEU A 389 16.84 3.10 -1.62
C LEU A 389 16.77 4.61 -1.38
N ILE A 390 15.91 5.07 -0.47
CA ILE A 390 15.76 6.50 -0.15
C ILE A 390 17.07 7.08 0.39
N ALA A 391 17.82 6.33 1.21
CA ALA A 391 19.15 6.76 1.66
C ALA A 391 20.12 6.94 0.47
N GLU A 392 20.13 6.01 -0.49
CA GLU A 392 20.94 6.13 -1.71
C GLU A 392 20.49 7.31 -2.60
N LEU A 393 19.19 7.60 -2.67
CA LEU A 393 18.69 8.80 -3.35
C LEU A 393 19.23 10.07 -2.69
N PHE A 394 19.32 10.12 -1.36
CA PHE A 394 19.92 11.26 -0.67
C PHE A 394 21.44 11.38 -0.85
N SER A 395 22.15 10.27 -1.10
CA SER A 395 23.55 10.32 -1.54
C SER A 395 23.68 11.05 -2.89
N ALA A 396 22.77 10.80 -3.84
CA ALA A 396 22.71 11.54 -5.09
C ALA A 396 22.31 13.02 -4.88
N VAL A 397 21.33 13.31 -4.01
CA VAL A 397 20.97 14.70 -3.63
C VAL A 397 22.18 15.46 -3.09
N LYS A 398 22.98 14.83 -2.23
CA LYS A 398 24.21 15.44 -1.70
C LYS A 398 25.19 15.76 -2.82
N PHE A 399 25.40 14.82 -3.75
CA PHE A 399 26.28 15.02 -4.90
C PHE A 399 25.79 16.16 -5.82
N ILE A 400 24.50 16.20 -6.14
CA ILE A 400 23.88 17.28 -6.91
C ILE A 400 24.18 18.66 -6.29
N ASN A 401 24.02 18.78 -4.97
CA ASN A 401 24.32 20.02 -4.27
C ASN A 401 25.83 20.35 -4.25
N GLN A 402 26.71 19.35 -4.21
CA GLN A 402 28.15 19.58 -4.32
C GLN A 402 28.56 20.11 -5.70
N ILE A 403 27.85 19.72 -6.77
CA ILE A 403 28.08 20.26 -8.11
C ILE A 403 27.69 21.75 -8.14
N LYS A 404 26.51 22.10 -7.61
CA LYS A 404 26.07 23.51 -7.49
C LYS A 404 27.06 24.38 -6.71
N ASP A 405 27.65 23.82 -5.65
CA ASP A 405 28.66 24.48 -4.82
C ASP A 405 30.04 24.55 -5.49
N GLY A 406 30.23 23.99 -6.70
CA GLY A 406 31.52 23.90 -7.37
C GLY A 406 32.53 22.96 -6.71
N LYS A 407 32.09 22.07 -5.82
CA LYS A 407 32.93 21.09 -5.09
C LYS A 407 33.02 19.73 -5.79
N ALA A 408 32.16 19.49 -6.77
CA ALA A 408 32.10 18.29 -7.58
C ALA A 408 31.79 18.66 -9.04
N SER A 409 32.00 17.71 -9.94
CA SER A 409 31.68 17.85 -11.35
C SER A 409 31.04 16.58 -11.87
N ILE A 410 30.28 16.69 -12.97
CA ILE A 410 29.62 15.57 -13.63
C ILE A 410 29.83 15.65 -15.13
N SER A 411 30.18 14.52 -15.75
CA SER A 411 30.26 14.42 -17.21
C SER A 411 28.86 14.40 -17.84
N GLU A 412 28.74 14.78 -19.11
CA GLU A 412 27.44 14.74 -19.82
C GLU A 412 26.85 13.32 -19.85
N ALA A 413 27.69 12.29 -20.04
CA ALA A 413 27.25 10.90 -20.07
C ALA A 413 26.71 10.44 -18.71
N ASP A 414 27.44 10.74 -17.63
CA ASP A 414 27.02 10.40 -16.27
C ASP A 414 25.79 11.19 -15.83
N HIS A 415 25.67 12.45 -16.26
CA HIS A 415 24.49 13.26 -16.01
C HIS A 415 23.23 12.65 -16.62
N LYS A 416 23.31 12.16 -17.87
CA LYS A 416 22.20 11.43 -18.51
C LYS A 416 21.81 10.18 -17.73
N VAL A 417 22.80 9.40 -17.26
CA VAL A 417 22.54 8.18 -16.48
C VAL A 417 21.91 8.51 -15.12
N LEU A 418 22.44 9.51 -14.41
CA LEU A 418 21.91 9.98 -13.13
C LEU A 418 20.46 10.43 -13.28
N LYS A 419 20.20 11.33 -14.23
CA LYS A 419 18.87 11.89 -14.47
C LYS A 419 17.85 10.79 -14.81
N ALA A 420 18.18 9.89 -15.73
CA ALA A 420 17.29 8.79 -16.09
C ALA A 420 17.04 7.83 -14.90
N SER A 421 18.09 7.50 -14.14
CA SER A 421 17.97 6.53 -13.05
C SER A 421 17.23 7.11 -11.84
N ILE A 422 17.53 8.36 -11.45
CA ILE A 422 16.84 9.01 -10.33
C ILE A 422 15.37 9.25 -10.66
N HIS A 423 15.05 9.63 -11.91
CA HIS A 423 13.68 9.75 -12.38
C HIS A 423 12.94 8.41 -12.26
N ALA A 424 13.56 7.33 -12.76
CA ALA A 424 12.96 5.99 -12.70
C ALA A 424 12.70 5.54 -11.25
N PHE A 425 13.65 5.75 -10.34
CA PHE A 425 13.45 5.37 -8.94
C PHE A 425 12.42 6.25 -8.23
N VAL A 426 12.45 7.57 -8.42
CA VAL A 426 11.58 8.51 -7.70
C VAL A 426 10.14 8.47 -8.20
N PHE A 427 9.94 8.57 -9.52
CA PHE A 427 8.60 8.73 -10.11
C PHE A 427 8.01 7.40 -10.56
N ASP A 428 8.79 6.55 -11.24
CA ASP A 428 8.24 5.32 -11.82
C ASP A 428 8.10 4.21 -10.76
N VAL A 429 9.14 4.01 -9.93
CA VAL A 429 9.19 2.95 -8.90
C VAL A 429 8.54 3.39 -7.59
N LEU A 430 9.03 4.46 -6.96
CA LEU A 430 8.47 4.94 -5.71
C LEU A 430 7.10 5.60 -5.90
N GLY A 431 6.73 6.02 -7.12
CA GLY A 431 5.41 6.62 -7.40
C GLY A 431 5.22 7.99 -6.77
N LEU A 432 6.30 8.69 -6.43
CA LEU A 432 6.22 10.06 -5.95
C LEU A 432 5.81 10.97 -7.11
N GLU A 433 5.16 12.08 -6.80
CA GLU A 433 4.85 13.15 -7.74
C GLU A 433 5.51 14.45 -7.27
N ASN A 434 5.86 15.32 -8.22
CA ASN A 434 6.46 16.61 -7.91
C ASN A 434 5.38 17.69 -7.83
N ASP A 435 4.93 17.97 -6.61
CA ASP A 435 3.84 18.93 -6.34
C ASP A 435 4.17 20.36 -6.81
N SER A 436 5.45 20.72 -6.96
CA SER A 436 5.88 22.05 -7.42
C SER A 436 5.53 22.36 -8.88
N VAL A 437 5.15 21.35 -9.67
CA VAL A 437 4.83 21.53 -11.11
C VAL A 437 3.31 21.69 -11.36
N GLN A 438 2.46 21.39 -10.38
CA GLN A 438 0.99 21.39 -10.55
C GLN A 438 0.29 22.71 -10.16
N GLY A 439 1.01 23.76 -9.78
CA GLY A 439 0.42 25.03 -9.38
C GLY A 439 0.45 26.11 -10.45
N GLU A 440 -0.60 26.26 -11.28
CA GLU A 440 -0.88 27.54 -11.98
C GLU A 440 -1.08 28.72 -10.98
N SER A 441 -1.20 28.43 -9.68
CA SER A 441 -1.19 29.40 -8.60
C SER A 441 0.21 29.84 -8.14
N SER A 442 1.29 29.11 -8.48
CA SER A 442 2.65 29.47 -8.05
C SER A 442 3.19 30.68 -8.80
N ASP A 443 2.92 30.81 -10.11
CA ASP A 443 3.39 31.96 -10.90
C ASP A 443 2.87 33.30 -10.34
N LYS A 444 1.57 33.40 -10.00
CA LYS A 444 1.00 34.64 -9.44
C LYS A 444 1.47 34.92 -8.00
N LEU A 445 1.78 33.87 -7.25
CA LEU A 445 2.31 33.99 -5.90
C LEU A 445 3.79 34.39 -5.94
N GLU A 446 4.57 33.79 -6.85
CA GLU A 446 5.96 34.15 -7.16
C GLU A 446 6.05 35.61 -7.56
N ASP A 447 5.22 36.06 -8.50
CA ASP A 447 5.14 37.47 -8.91
C ASP A 447 4.81 38.39 -7.73
N ALA A 448 3.85 38.00 -6.87
CA ALA A 448 3.46 38.79 -5.70
C ALA A 448 4.57 38.87 -4.65
N VAL A 449 5.28 37.77 -4.43
CA VAL A 449 6.43 37.70 -3.50
C VAL A 449 7.60 38.49 -4.07
N GLU A 450 7.82 38.47 -5.37
CA GLU A 450 8.86 39.26 -6.03
C GLU A 450 8.60 40.76 -5.92
N VAL A 451 7.34 41.22 -5.97
CA VAL A 451 6.97 42.60 -5.64
C VAL A 451 7.33 42.94 -4.19
N LEU A 452 7.08 42.06 -3.23
CA LEU A 452 7.45 42.27 -1.82
C LEU A 452 8.97 42.28 -1.60
N ILE A 453 9.71 41.44 -2.33
CA ILE A 453 11.18 41.44 -2.32
C ILE A 453 11.72 42.76 -2.88
N ASN A 454 11.13 43.27 -3.96
CA ASN A 454 11.50 44.56 -4.54
C ASN A 454 11.22 45.72 -3.59
N LEU A 455 10.05 45.76 -2.95
CA LEU A 455 9.71 46.75 -1.93
C LEU A 455 10.68 46.70 -0.73
N ARG A 456 11.07 45.50 -0.30
CA ARG A 456 12.10 45.32 0.74
C ARG A 456 13.46 45.84 0.29
N ASN A 457 13.88 45.55 -0.94
CA ASN A 457 15.15 46.02 -1.48
C ASN A 457 15.17 47.56 -1.59
N GLU A 458 14.08 48.17 -2.03
CA GLU A 458 13.90 49.63 -2.03
C GLU A 458 13.96 50.22 -0.62
N ALA A 459 13.30 49.59 0.35
CA ALA A 459 13.37 49.99 1.76
C ALA A 459 14.82 49.96 2.29
N ARG A 460 15.60 48.93 1.95
CA ARG A 460 17.02 48.82 2.30
C ARG A 460 17.87 49.91 1.64
N ILE A 461 17.64 50.20 0.35
CA ILE A 461 18.32 51.28 -0.38
C ILE A 461 18.02 52.64 0.27
N ASN A 462 16.76 52.86 0.65
CA ASN A 462 16.30 54.08 1.32
C ASN A 462 16.63 54.13 2.82
N LYS A 463 17.34 53.13 3.35
CA LYS A 463 17.70 52.97 4.77
C LYS A 463 16.50 52.88 5.74
N ASP A 464 15.33 52.50 5.24
CA ASP A 464 14.17 52.14 6.06
C ASP A 464 14.27 50.67 6.50
N PHE A 465 15.14 50.44 7.49
CA PHE A 465 15.37 49.10 8.03
C PHE A 465 14.14 48.54 8.75
N ALA A 466 13.29 49.39 9.32
CA ALA A 466 12.08 48.98 10.03
C ALA A 466 11.05 48.36 9.07
N LEU A 467 10.86 48.94 7.89
CA LEU A 467 10.01 48.37 6.86
C LEU A 467 10.61 47.09 6.25
N SER A 468 11.93 47.09 5.99
CA SER A 468 12.63 45.91 5.48
C SER A 468 12.52 44.70 6.42
N ASP A 469 12.68 44.91 7.72
CA ASP A 469 12.56 43.84 8.72
C ASP A 469 11.11 43.37 8.84
N ARG A 470 10.13 44.30 8.82
CA ARG A 470 8.71 43.94 8.84
C ARG A 470 8.32 43.03 7.68
N ILE A 471 8.73 43.37 6.45
CA ILE A 471 8.44 42.54 5.27
C ILE A 471 9.07 41.15 5.40
N ARG A 472 10.33 41.06 5.90
CA ARG A 472 10.98 39.76 6.13
C ARG A 472 10.22 38.94 7.16
N ASP A 473 9.84 39.54 8.27
CA ASP A 473 9.26 38.85 9.40
C ASP A 473 7.83 38.39 9.08
N GLU A 474 7.02 39.22 8.42
CA GLU A 474 5.68 38.85 7.95
C GLU A 474 5.73 37.74 6.89
N LEU A 475 6.69 37.79 5.95
CA LEU A 475 6.89 36.71 4.98
C LEU A 475 7.30 35.41 5.69
N ALA A 476 8.18 35.48 6.68
CA ALA A 476 8.59 34.31 7.47
C ALA A 476 7.42 33.71 8.26
N GLU A 477 6.55 34.53 8.84
CA GLU A 477 5.30 34.07 9.50
C GLU A 477 4.36 33.35 8.53
N LYS A 478 4.37 33.73 7.24
CA LYS A 478 3.60 33.07 6.18
C LYS A 478 4.34 31.90 5.53
N GLY A 479 5.47 31.46 6.11
CA GLY A 479 6.23 30.31 5.63
C GLY A 479 7.16 30.62 4.44
N ILE A 480 7.40 31.89 4.13
CA ILE A 480 8.27 32.33 3.04
C ILE A 480 9.58 32.84 3.63
N GLN A 481 10.68 32.09 3.45
CA GLN A 481 12.00 32.50 3.90
C GLN A 481 12.79 33.18 2.80
N LEU A 482 13.24 34.41 3.06
CA LEU A 482 14.13 35.15 2.17
C LEU A 482 15.60 34.78 2.43
N LYS A 483 16.36 34.62 1.34
CA LYS A 483 17.81 34.37 1.34
C LYS A 483 18.51 35.45 0.53
N ASP A 484 19.23 36.33 1.21
CA ASP A 484 20.06 37.36 0.59
C ASP A 484 21.37 36.72 0.07
N GLY A 485 21.60 36.77 -1.25
CA GLY A 485 22.79 36.27 -1.93
C GLY A 485 23.58 37.37 -2.65
N LYS A 486 24.72 37.02 -3.25
CA LYS A 486 25.55 37.97 -4.03
C LYS A 486 24.84 38.49 -5.28
N ASP A 487 23.95 37.68 -5.86
CA ASP A 487 23.23 37.97 -7.10
C ASP A 487 21.80 38.49 -6.87
N GLY A 488 21.41 38.74 -5.60
CA GLY A 488 20.09 39.25 -5.24
C GLY A 488 19.43 38.49 -4.08
N THR A 489 18.19 38.86 -3.78
CA THR A 489 17.36 38.19 -2.75
C THR A 489 16.55 37.09 -3.43
N SER A 490 16.75 35.84 -3.02
CA SER A 490 15.91 34.70 -3.42
C SER A 490 14.98 34.31 -2.27
N PHE A 491 13.98 33.46 -2.52
CA PHE A 491 13.11 32.95 -1.46
C PHE A 491 12.88 31.44 -1.56
N SER A 492 12.44 30.84 -0.45
CA SER A 492 11.97 29.46 -0.39
C SER A 492 10.71 29.40 0.47
N THR A 493 9.73 28.60 0.05
CA THR A 493 8.51 28.31 0.82
C THR A 493 8.72 27.04 1.67
N ASN A 494 8.12 27.01 2.87
CA ASN A 494 8.17 25.87 3.81
C ASN A 494 6.95 24.97 3.72
#